data_AF-A0A1G7T167-F1
#
_entry.id   AF-A0A1G7T167-F1
#
_cell.length_a   1.000
_cell.length_b   1.000
_cell.length_c   1.000
_cell.angle_alpha   90.00
_cell.angle_beta   90.00
_cell.angle_gamma   90.00
#
_symmetry.space_group_name_H-M   'P 1'
#
loop_
_entity.id
_entity.type
_entity.pdbx_description
1 polymer ?
#
loop_
_entity_poly.entity_id
_entity_poly.type
_entity_poly.pdbx_seq_one_letter_code
_entity_poly.pdbx_strand_id
1 'polypeptide(L)'
;MRPYPIVLKILLVLLPFLSVAQNEKTEVDIYPHWEKGEVHKISLKSTTTDIVNKKSLQYTSTFNANFKVLEKNDDEYLTEWTNSIN
;
A
#
# COMPACT_ATOMS: atom_id res chain seq x y z
N MET A 1 1.78 -47.80 35.63
CA MET A 1 1.38 -46.37 35.60
C MET A 1 1.73 -45.83 34.23
N ARG A 2 0.75 -45.29 33.50
CA ARG A 2 0.93 -44.97 32.08
C ARG A 2 1.76 -43.67 31.93
N PRO A 3 2.86 -43.65 31.13
CA PRO A 3 3.79 -42.52 31.02
C PRO A 3 3.28 -41.34 30.18
N TYR A 4 2.00 -41.36 29.78
CA TYR A 4 1.37 -40.33 28.95
C TYR A 4 1.23 -38.91 29.54
N PRO A 5 1.28 -38.64 30.86
CA PRO A 5 0.98 -37.28 31.33
C PRO A 5 2.09 -36.28 30.99
N ILE A 6 3.33 -36.74 30.79
CA ILE A 6 4.47 -35.86 30.48
C ILE A 6 4.45 -35.48 28.99
N VAL A 7 4.21 -36.47 28.11
CA VAL A 7 4.13 -36.25 26.66
C VAL A 7 2.98 -35.29 26.32
N LEU A 8 1.82 -35.44 26.98
CA LEU A 8 0.67 -34.56 26.79
C LEU A 8 0.98 -33.11 27.20
N LYS A 9 1.72 -32.91 28.30
CA LYS A 9 2.13 -31.57 28.76
C LYS A 9 3.10 -30.91 27.78
N ILE A 10 4.05 -31.66 27.24
CA ILE A 10 4.99 -31.14 26.24
C ILE A 10 4.23 -30.73 24.97
N LEU A 11 3.27 -31.54 24.52
CA LEU A 11 2.44 -31.20 23.37
C LEU A 11 1.61 -29.93 23.61
N LEU A 12 1.01 -29.79 24.79
CA LEU A 12 0.23 -28.61 25.19
C LEU A 12 1.08 -27.32 25.21
N VAL A 13 2.35 -27.42 25.60
CA VAL A 13 3.30 -26.28 25.61
C VAL A 13 3.73 -25.91 24.19
N LEU A 14 3.73 -26.85 23.24
CA LEU A 14 4.15 -26.62 21.86
C LEU A 14 3.05 -26.07 20.95
N LEU A 15 1.77 -26.25 21.31
CA LEU A 15 0.61 -25.75 20.56
C LEU A 15 0.65 -24.25 20.19
N PRO A 16 1.01 -23.30 21.09
CA PRO A 16 1.05 -21.88 20.74
C PRO A 16 2.17 -21.50 19.77
N PHE A 17 3.18 -22.35 19.60
CA PHE A 17 4.25 -22.13 18.61
C PHE A 17 3.83 -22.56 17.20
N LEU A 18 2.77 -23.37 17.07
CA LEU A 18 2.22 -23.80 15.78
C LEU A 18 1.26 -22.76 15.17
N SER A 19 0.78 -21.77 15.95
CA SER A 19 -0.15 -20.74 15.47
C SER A 19 0.51 -19.53 14.81
N VAL A 20 1.83 -19.56 14.58
CA VAL A 20 2.60 -18.43 14.04
C VAL A 20 2.83 -18.59 12.54
N ALA A 21 1.76 -18.64 11.72
CA ALA A 21 1.96 -18.78 10.28
C ALA A 21 0.80 -18.31 9.39
N GLN A 22 0.03 -17.28 9.73
CA GLN A 22 -0.87 -16.64 8.76
C GLN A 22 -0.98 -15.13 9.04
N ASN A 23 0.06 -14.38 8.68
CA ASN A 23 -0.12 -12.97 8.37
C ASN A 23 0.51 -12.72 7.00
N GLU A 24 0.02 -13.46 6.00
CA GLU A 24 0.10 -12.99 4.63
C GLU A 24 -0.76 -11.73 4.61
N LYS A 25 -0.13 -10.56 4.62
CA LYS A 25 -0.81 -9.30 4.36
C LYS A 25 -1.48 -9.49 3.01
N THR A 26 -2.79 -9.64 2.99
CA THR A 26 -3.57 -9.59 1.76
C THR A 26 -3.42 -8.17 1.23
N GLU A 27 -2.50 -7.98 0.30
CA GLU A 27 -2.44 -6.76 -0.51
C GLU A 27 -3.65 -6.82 -1.44
N VAL A 28 -4.68 -6.06 -1.09
CA VAL A 28 -5.85 -5.88 -1.94
C VAL A 28 -5.51 -4.77 -2.92
N ASP A 29 -5.31 -5.13 -4.18
CA ASP A 29 -5.16 -4.17 -5.26
C ASP A 29 -6.52 -3.50 -5.50
N ILE A 30 -6.65 -2.24 -5.09
CA ILE A 30 -7.84 -1.42 -5.34
C ILE A 30 -7.59 -0.67 -6.64
N TYR A 31 -8.23 -1.13 -7.71
CA TYR A 31 -8.23 -0.42 -8.99
C TYR A 31 -9.29 0.69 -8.98
N PRO A 32 -8.97 1.88 -9.49
CA PRO A 32 -9.95 2.94 -9.63
C PRO A 32 -11.04 2.54 -10.65
N HIS A 33 -12.31 2.67 -10.25
CA HIS A 33 -13.47 2.54 -11.13
C HIS A 33 -14.02 3.94 -11.42
N TRP A 34 -13.36 4.67 -12.31
CA TRP A 34 -13.77 6.02 -12.69
C TRP A 34 -14.77 5.98 -13.85
N GLU A 35 -15.60 7.01 -13.95
CA GLU A 35 -16.59 7.16 -15.01
C GLU A 35 -16.26 8.30 -15.96
N LYS A 36 -16.76 8.20 -17.20
CA LYS A 36 -16.58 9.26 -18.20
C LYS A 36 -17.15 10.59 -17.70
N GLY A 37 -16.33 11.63 -17.73
CA GLY A 37 -16.68 12.99 -17.31
C GLY A 37 -16.34 13.32 -15.87
N GLU A 38 -15.91 12.35 -15.05
CA GLU A 38 -15.46 12.60 -13.68
C GLU A 38 -14.18 13.43 -13.64
N VAL A 39 -14.07 14.27 -12.62
CA VAL A 39 -12.89 15.08 -12.34
C VAL A 39 -12.31 14.64 -11.00
N HIS A 40 -11.06 14.23 -11.00
CA HIS A 40 -10.36 13.79 -9.81
C HIS A 40 -9.18 14.71 -9.49
N LYS A 41 -8.83 14.74 -8.20
CA LYS A 41 -7.68 15.48 -7.70
C LYS A 41 -6.68 14.50 -7.14
N ILE A 42 -5.42 14.65 -7.52
CA ILE A 42 -4.31 13.87 -6.98
C ILE A 42 -3.31 14.80 -6.29
N SER A 43 -2.72 14.29 -5.21
CA SER A 43 -1.62 14.95 -4.51
C SER A 43 -0.46 13.97 -4.42
N LEU A 44 0.63 14.28 -5.11
CA LEU A 44 1.84 13.48 -5.12
C LEU A 44 2.86 14.11 -4.17
N LYS A 45 3.16 13.43 -3.07
CA LYS A 45 4.21 13.82 -2.15
C LYS A 45 5.48 13.05 -2.49
N SER A 46 6.53 13.76 -2.90
CA SER A 46 7.85 13.20 -3.16
C SER A 46 8.83 13.65 -2.09
N THR A 47 9.59 12.72 -1.55
CA THR A 47 10.62 13.00 -0.55
C THR A 47 11.96 12.52 -1.09
N THR A 48 12.84 13.48 -1.37
CA THR A 48 14.21 13.24 -1.84
C THR A 48 15.18 13.39 -0.69
N THR A 49 16.12 12.47 -0.55
CA THR A 49 17.18 12.56 0.46
C THR A 49 18.51 12.52 -0.25
N ASP A 50 19.26 13.62 -0.18
CA ASP A 50 20.59 13.75 -0.74
C ASP A 50 21.63 13.61 0.37
N ILE A 51 22.71 12.89 0.11
CA ILE A 51 23.83 12.78 1.04
C ILE A 51 25.02 13.55 0.46
N VAL A 52 25.36 14.68 1.08
CA VAL A 52 26.49 15.54 0.67
C VAL A 52 27.42 15.72 1.86
N ASN A 53 28.72 15.42 1.68
CA ASN A 53 29.74 15.57 2.73
C ASN A 53 29.37 14.93 4.08
N LYS A 54 28.84 13.69 4.05
CA LYS A 54 28.37 12.93 5.23
C LYS A 54 27.20 13.56 5.99
N LYS A 55 26.55 14.60 5.44
CA LYS A 55 25.30 15.16 5.95
C LYS A 55 24.15 14.76 5.03
N SER A 56 23.02 14.42 5.64
CA SER A 56 21.77 14.12 4.93
C SER A 56 20.94 15.38 4.81
N LEU A 57 20.49 15.71 3.60
CA LEU A 57 19.57 16.79 3.31
C LEU A 57 18.30 16.18 2.73
N GLN A 58 17.18 16.44 3.39
CA GLN A 58 15.88 15.91 2.98
C GLN A 58 15.02 17.04 2.43
N TYR A 59 14.48 16.82 1.25
CA TYR A 59 13.58 17.73 0.55
C TYR A 59 12.24 17.04 0.38
N THR A 60 11.15 17.74 0.69
CA THR A 60 9.80 17.25 0.42
C THR A 60 9.14 18.20 -0.56
N SER A 61 8.71 17.66 -1.71
CA SER A 61 7.91 18.38 -2.69
C SER A 61 6.51 17.79 -2.73
N THR A 62 5.49 18.65 -2.85
CA THR A 62 4.09 18.23 -3.02
C THR A 62 3.59 18.80 -4.33
N PHE A 63 3.15 17.93 -5.23
CA PHE A 63 2.57 18.28 -6.51
C PHE A 63 1.08 17.96 -6.49
N ASN A 64 0.23 18.96 -6.72
CA ASN A 64 -1.21 18.77 -6.83
C ASN A 64 -1.60 18.88 -8.29
N ALA A 65 -2.43 17.97 -8.77
CA ALA A 65 -2.96 18.00 -10.12
C ALA A 65 -4.41 17.56 -10.13
N ASN A 66 -5.15 18.05 -11.13
CA ASN A 66 -6.49 17.59 -11.41
C ASN A 66 -6.47 16.88 -12.77
N PHE A 67 -7.30 15.86 -12.94
CA PHE A 67 -7.52 15.28 -14.26
C PHE A 67 -8.99 14.97 -14.46
N LYS A 68 -9.41 14.99 -15.72
CA LYS A 68 -10.76 14.61 -16.14
C LYS A 68 -10.70 13.31 -16.94
N VAL A 69 -11.61 12.39 -16.68
CA VAL A 69 -11.78 11.18 -17.49
C VAL A 69 -12.54 11.54 -18.76
N LEU A 70 -11.88 11.43 -19.90
CA LEU A 70 -12.48 11.69 -21.21
C LEU A 70 -13.21 10.45 -21.72
N GLU A 71 -12.57 9.28 -21.61
CA GLU A 71 -13.09 7.99 -22.06
C GLU A 71 -12.63 6.85 -21.15
N LYS A 72 -13.45 5.80 -21.09
CA LYS A 72 -13.21 4.56 -20.35
C LYS A 72 -13.34 3.40 -21.34
N ASN A 73 -12.27 2.63 -21.46
CA ASN A 73 -12.25 1.36 -22.18
C ASN A 73 -12.19 0.22 -21.15
N ASP A 74 -12.27 -1.03 -21.60
CA ASP A 74 -12.27 -2.20 -20.70
C ASP A 74 -10.98 -2.30 -19.86
N ASP A 75 -9.85 -1.81 -20.39
CA ASP A 75 -8.52 -1.94 -19.76
C ASP A 75 -7.84 -0.60 -19.42
N GLU A 76 -8.36 0.54 -19.89
CA GLU A 76 -7.66 1.82 -19.82
C GLU A 76 -8.59 3.04 -19.70
N TYR A 77 -8.01 4.15 -19.21
CA TYR A 77 -8.66 5.46 -19.13
C TYR A 77 -7.92 6.46 -20.01
N LEU A 78 -8.68 7.17 -20.84
CA LEU A 78 -8.18 8.38 -21.48
C LEU A 78 -8.43 9.56 -20.54
N THR A 79 -7.36 10.20 -20.07
CA THR A 79 -7.45 11.31 -19.10
C THR A 79 -6.85 12.60 -19.65
N GLU A 80 -7.52 13.72 -19.39
CA GLU A 80 -6.99 15.06 -19.63
C GLU A 80 -6.47 15.67 -18.33
N TRP A 81 -5.18 16.00 -18.30
CA TRP A 81 -4.54 16.65 -17.16
C TRP A 81 -4.79 18.15 -17.18
N THR A 82 -5.26 18.69 -16.07
CA THR A 82 -5.44 20.12 -15.86
C THR A 82 -4.55 20.57 -14.71
N ASN A 83 -3.71 21.56 -14.98
CA ASN A 83 -2.97 22.21 -13.90
C ASN A 83 -3.99 22.83 -12.94
N SER A 84 -3.84 22.57 -11.64
CA SER A 84 -4.56 23.33 -10.63
C SER A 84 -4.01 24.75 -10.65
N ILE A 85 -4.52 25.59 -11.54
CA ILE A 85 -4.36 27.03 -11.43
C ILE A 85 -5.31 27.45 -10.31
N ASN A 86 -4.73 27.83 -9.17
CA ASN A 86 -5.42 28.54 -8.09
C ASN A 86 -6.08 29.80 -8.64
#